data_AF-A0AAW9QXF9-F1
#
_entry.id   AF-A0AAW9QXF9-F1
#
_cell.length_a   1.000
_cell.length_b   1.000
_cell.length_c   1.000
_cell.angle_alpha   90.00
_cell.angle_beta   90.00
_cell.angle_gamma   90.00
#
_symmetry.space_group_name_H-M   'P 1'
#
loop_
_entity.id
_entity.type
_entity.pdbx_description
1 polymer ?
#
loop_
_entity_poly.entity_id
_entity_poly.type
_entity_poly.pdbx_seq_one_letter_code
_entity_poly.pdbx_strand_id
1 'polypeptide(L)'
;MLQQLERLGIAADGRFATAEELQFVKTYLDSIETRLSAYEKIRDESDRIVEEWEETKHARPEDLFHLNGRDVTSITRRDITNVLRLSANTMLFDDLDRLRDGFLIWFQTIAKAFRWQAHARLNYRIVQDVIRHYLTPEEVAIILPAFQLEDMMLGG
;
A
#
# COMPACT_ATOMS: atom_id res chain seq x y z
N MET A 1 -12.38 -0.22 6.07
CA MET A 1 -13.33 -0.33 7.18
C MET A 1 -14.02 0.99 7.47
N LEU A 2 -13.30 2.12 7.59
CA LEU A 2 -13.92 3.42 7.94
C LEU A 2 -15.00 3.87 6.94
N GLN A 3 -14.71 3.84 5.64
CA GLN A 3 -15.72 4.17 4.62
C GLN A 3 -16.88 3.15 4.57
N GLN A 4 -16.61 1.88 4.91
CA GLN A 4 -17.66 0.85 5.00
C GLN A 4 -18.59 1.09 6.20
N LEU A 5 -18.06 1.52 7.35
CA LEU A 5 -18.87 1.95 8.49
C LEU A 5 -19.74 3.17 8.16
N GLU A 6 -19.18 4.16 7.46
CA GLU A 6 -19.95 5.33 7.01
C GLU A 6 -21.10 4.91 6.10
N ARG A 7 -20.83 4.07 5.09
CA ARG A 7 -21.86 3.52 4.19
C ARG A 7 -22.91 2.70 4.95
N LEU A 8 -22.50 1.90 5.95
CA LEU A 8 -23.43 1.14 6.79
C LEU A 8 -24.37 2.05 7.56
N GLY A 9 -23.85 3.14 8.15
CA GLY A 9 -24.67 4.10 8.90
C GLY A 9 -25.77 4.73 8.04
N ILE A 10 -25.46 5.03 6.78
CA ILE A 10 -26.44 5.54 5.81
C ILE A 10 -27.43 4.43 5.39
N ALA A 11 -26.92 3.24 5.06
CA ALA A 11 -27.76 2.15 4.53
C ALA A 11 -28.74 1.59 5.56
N ALA A 12 -28.36 1.58 6.83
CA ALA A 12 -29.17 1.10 7.94
C ALA A 12 -30.03 2.20 8.60
N ASP A 13 -30.07 3.42 8.05
CA ASP A 13 -30.85 4.50 8.65
C ASP A 13 -32.33 4.11 8.85
N GLY A 14 -32.85 4.40 10.05
CA GLY A 14 -34.20 4.02 10.47
C GLY A 14 -34.42 2.53 10.76
N ARG A 15 -33.37 1.69 10.75
CA ARG A 15 -33.46 0.25 11.07
C ARG A 15 -32.19 -0.27 11.76
N PHE A 16 -32.23 -1.52 12.21
CA PHE A 16 -31.00 -2.21 12.61
C PHE A 16 -30.29 -2.78 11.38
N ALA A 17 -28.96 -2.82 11.45
CA ALA A 17 -28.14 -3.51 10.45
C ALA A 17 -28.38 -5.03 10.50
N THR A 18 -28.40 -5.67 9.35
CA THR A 18 -28.56 -7.12 9.23
C THR A 18 -27.26 -7.85 9.58
N ALA A 19 -27.34 -9.17 9.77
CA ALA A 19 -26.16 -9.99 10.01
C ALA A 19 -25.14 -9.93 8.86
N GLU A 20 -25.63 -9.85 7.61
CA GLU A 20 -24.81 -9.72 6.41
C GLU A 20 -24.11 -8.36 6.34
N GLU A 21 -24.84 -7.28 6.65
CA GLU A 21 -24.29 -5.92 6.67
C GLU A 21 -23.21 -5.73 7.75
N LEU A 22 -23.27 -6.50 8.84
CA LEU A 22 -22.26 -6.50 9.91
C LEU A 22 -21.07 -7.42 9.64
N GLN A 23 -21.08 -8.20 8.55
CA GLN A 23 -20.06 -9.22 8.31
C GLN A 23 -18.67 -8.61 8.15
N PHE A 24 -18.54 -7.46 7.50
CA PHE A 24 -17.23 -6.80 7.33
C PHE A 24 -16.63 -6.36 8.67
N VAL A 25 -17.46 -5.94 9.64
CA VAL A 25 -17.01 -5.55 10.98
C VAL A 25 -16.42 -6.74 11.70
N LYS A 26 -17.09 -7.90 11.62
CA LYS A 26 -16.58 -9.16 12.21
C LYS A 26 -15.25 -9.54 11.58
N THR A 27 -15.18 -9.61 10.26
CA THR A 27 -13.94 -9.93 9.53
C THR A 27 -12.79 -8.97 9.88
N TYR A 28 -13.08 -7.68 10.05
CA TYR A 28 -12.10 -6.70 10.49
C TYR A 28 -11.61 -6.97 11.91
N LEU A 29 -12.53 -7.16 12.86
CA LEU A 29 -12.18 -7.42 14.27
C LEU A 29 -11.40 -8.74 14.42
N ASP A 30 -11.75 -9.77 13.64
CA ASP A 30 -11.03 -11.05 13.64
C ASP A 30 -9.59 -10.92 13.12
N SER A 31 -9.26 -9.86 12.38
CA SER A 31 -7.94 -9.59 11.80
C SER A 31 -7.16 -8.46 12.46
N ILE A 32 -7.71 -7.80 13.49
CA ILE A 32 -7.14 -6.56 14.03
C ILE A 32 -5.76 -6.76 14.66
N GLU A 33 -5.54 -7.85 15.39
CA GLU A 33 -4.25 -8.13 16.02
C GLU A 33 -3.15 -8.32 14.97
N THR A 34 -3.44 -9.05 13.89
CA THR A 34 -2.50 -9.23 12.77
C THR A 34 -2.22 -7.90 12.06
N ARG A 35 -3.24 -7.05 11.88
CA ARG A 35 -3.08 -5.71 11.27
C ARG A 35 -2.22 -4.80 12.13
N LEU A 36 -2.44 -4.79 13.45
CA LEU A 36 -1.66 -4.00 14.39
C LEU A 36 -0.20 -4.48 14.42
N SER A 37 0.03 -5.78 14.55
CA SER A 37 1.38 -6.36 14.51
C SER A 37 2.12 -6.02 13.21
N ALA A 38 1.47 -6.18 12.06
CA ALA A 38 2.05 -5.82 10.76
C ALA A 38 2.37 -4.32 10.69
N TYR A 39 1.45 -3.46 11.13
CA TYR A 39 1.62 -2.01 11.12
C TYR A 39 2.81 -1.58 11.97
N GLU A 40 2.92 -2.12 13.19
CA GLU A 40 4.00 -1.80 14.12
C GLU A 40 5.36 -2.25 13.58
N LYS A 41 5.46 -3.47 13.02
CA LYS A 41 6.69 -3.94 12.37
C LYS A 41 7.12 -3.05 11.21
N ILE A 42 6.19 -2.66 10.34
CA ILE A 42 6.49 -1.77 9.21
C ILE A 42 6.94 -0.40 9.70
N ARG A 43 6.27 0.15 10.73
CA ARG A 43 6.64 1.43 11.34
C ARG A 43 8.05 1.37 11.94
N ASP A 44 8.33 0.34 12.72
CA ASP A 44 9.55 0.22 13.50
C ASP A 44 10.77 -0.15 12.62
N GLU A 45 10.55 -0.91 11.54
CA GLU A 45 11.60 -1.30 10.59
C GLU A 45 11.59 -0.46 9.30
N SER A 46 10.83 0.65 9.25
CA SER A 46 10.60 1.44 8.02
C SER A 46 11.91 1.86 7.34
N ASP A 47 12.91 2.30 8.10
CA ASP A 47 14.18 2.76 7.52
C ASP A 47 14.95 1.58 6.91
N ARG A 48 14.97 0.42 7.58
CA ARG A 48 15.66 -0.79 7.11
C ARG A 48 14.98 -1.40 5.89
N ILE A 49 13.65 -1.40 5.85
CA ILE A 49 12.88 -1.81 4.67
C ILE A 49 13.26 -0.94 3.46
N VAL A 50 13.37 0.38 3.64
CA VAL A 50 13.73 1.30 2.55
C VAL A 50 15.19 1.12 2.13
N GLU A 51 16.11 0.90 3.08
CA GLU A 51 17.51 0.58 2.78
C GLU A 51 17.64 -0.71 1.96
N GLU A 52 16.99 -1.79 2.38
CA GLU A 52 17.03 -3.06 1.65
C GLU A 52 16.36 -2.98 0.27
N TRP A 53 15.29 -2.18 0.15
CA TRP A 53 14.70 -1.86 -1.14
C TRP A 53 15.69 -1.13 -2.06
N GLU A 54 16.46 -0.17 -1.55
CA GLU A 54 17.50 0.48 -2.34
C GLU A 54 18.63 -0.48 -2.75
N GLU A 55 19.11 -1.30 -1.83
CA GLU A 55 20.14 -2.31 -2.12
C GLU A 55 19.66 -3.30 -3.20
N THR A 56 18.43 -3.79 -3.07
CA THR A 56 17.81 -4.69 -4.06
C THR A 56 17.65 -4.01 -5.42
N LYS A 57 17.32 -2.72 -5.42
CA LYS A 57 17.23 -1.90 -6.63
C LYS A 57 18.61 -1.69 -7.27
N HIS A 58 19.66 -1.45 -6.49
CA HIS A 58 21.04 -1.30 -6.97
C HIS A 58 21.62 -2.57 -7.57
N ALA A 59 21.19 -3.74 -7.10
CA ALA A 59 21.62 -5.02 -7.64
C ALA A 59 21.00 -5.37 -9.00
N ARG A 60 20.02 -4.60 -9.49
CA ARG A 60 19.34 -4.87 -10.76
C ARG A 60 20.10 -4.31 -11.97
N PRO A 61 20.03 -4.99 -13.13
CA PRO A 61 20.68 -4.52 -14.35
C PRO A 61 19.98 -3.31 -14.98
N GLU A 62 18.69 -3.07 -14.69
CA GLU A 62 17.94 -1.92 -15.21
C GLU A 62 18.33 -0.61 -14.50
N ASP A 63 18.47 0.49 -15.27
CA ASP A 63 18.63 1.81 -14.68
C ASP A 63 17.30 2.29 -14.07
N LEU A 64 17.23 2.17 -12.75
CA LEU A 64 16.11 2.65 -11.93
C LEU A 64 16.45 3.96 -11.19
N PHE A 65 17.62 4.54 -11.45
CA PHE A 65 18.09 5.76 -10.78
C PHE A 65 17.80 6.99 -11.63
N HIS A 66 17.73 6.82 -12.94
CA HIS A 66 17.41 7.91 -13.86
C HIS A 66 16.02 7.76 -14.48
N LEU A 67 15.30 8.87 -14.56
CA LEU A 67 14.07 9.00 -15.32
C LEU A 67 14.18 10.22 -16.22
N ASN A 68 13.99 10.02 -17.53
CA ASN A 68 14.12 11.08 -18.55
C ASN A 68 15.43 11.88 -18.44
N GLY A 69 16.55 11.19 -18.17
CA GLY A 69 17.89 11.78 -18.07
C GLY A 69 18.16 12.56 -16.77
N ARG A 70 17.29 12.44 -15.76
CA ARG A 70 17.49 13.05 -14.43
C ARG A 70 17.63 11.97 -13.38
N ASP A 71 18.56 12.15 -12.45
CA ASP A 71 18.63 11.35 -11.24
C ASP A 71 17.39 11.60 -10.38
N VAL A 72 16.66 10.53 -10.09
CA VAL A 72 15.43 10.53 -9.28
C VAL A 72 15.60 9.71 -8.00
N THR A 73 16.82 9.37 -7.58
CA THR A 73 17.09 8.49 -6.44
C THR A 73 16.44 9.00 -5.15
N SER A 74 16.71 10.25 -4.77
CA SER A 74 16.16 10.86 -3.55
C SER A 74 14.63 11.01 -3.59
N ILE A 75 14.08 11.32 -4.77
CA ILE A 75 12.63 11.42 -5.00
C ILE A 75 12.00 10.04 -4.82
N THR A 76 12.57 9.01 -5.45
CA THR A 76 12.04 7.65 -5.39
C THR A 76 12.12 7.09 -3.98
N ARG A 77 13.21 7.33 -3.23
CA ARG A 77 13.32 6.93 -1.81
C ARG A 77 12.20 7.51 -0.96
N ARG A 78 11.97 8.83 -1.10
CA ARG A 78 10.88 9.52 -0.39
C ARG A 78 9.52 8.95 -0.78
N ASP A 79 9.29 8.74 -2.06
CA ASP A 79 8.01 8.27 -2.57
C ASP A 79 7.72 6.82 -2.11
N ILE A 80 8.72 5.94 -2.09
CA ILE A 80 8.59 4.59 -1.51
C ILE A 80 8.35 4.62 0.00
N THR A 81 9.01 5.51 0.73
CA THR A 81 8.74 5.69 2.16
C THR A 81 7.28 6.11 2.40
N ASN A 82 6.75 7.00 1.57
CA ASN A 82 5.36 7.43 1.65
C ASN A 82 4.39 6.32 1.27
N VAL A 83 4.73 5.53 0.25
CA VAL A 83 3.98 4.35 -0.15
C VAL A 83 3.86 3.37 1.01
N LEU A 84 4.97 2.96 1.65
CA LEU A 84 4.93 2.08 2.82
C LEU A 84 3.99 2.58 3.92
N ARG A 85 4.03 3.89 4.23
CA ARG A 85 3.12 4.49 5.22
C ARG A 85 1.66 4.47 4.77
N LEU A 86 1.39 4.79 3.51
CA LEU A 86 0.04 4.77 2.95
C LEU A 86 -0.51 3.34 2.94
N SER A 87 0.24 2.37 2.44
CA SER A 87 -0.17 0.97 2.39
C SER A 87 -0.38 0.41 3.80
N ALA A 88 0.51 0.72 4.76
CA ALA A 88 0.36 0.30 6.15
C ALA A 88 -0.90 0.89 6.81
N ASN A 89 -1.20 2.18 6.59
CA ASN A 89 -2.42 2.81 7.09
C ASN A 89 -3.67 2.21 6.44
N THR A 90 -3.65 2.01 5.12
CA THR A 90 -4.75 1.39 4.38
C THR A 90 -5.02 -0.04 4.85
N MET A 91 -3.97 -0.81 5.09
CA MET A 91 -4.04 -2.14 5.67
C MET A 91 -4.59 -2.10 7.09
N LEU A 92 -4.10 -1.20 7.94
CA LEU A 92 -4.59 -1.07 9.31
C LEU A 92 -6.09 -0.78 9.35
N PHE A 93 -6.57 0.14 8.53
CA PHE A 93 -7.99 0.52 8.46
C PHE A 93 -8.83 -0.34 7.52
N ASP A 94 -8.24 -1.34 6.85
CA ASP A 94 -8.88 -2.18 5.84
C ASP A 94 -9.64 -1.37 4.77
N ASP A 95 -9.06 -0.27 4.29
CA ASP A 95 -9.76 0.74 3.49
C ASP A 95 -9.06 1.04 2.16
N LEU A 96 -9.17 0.09 1.23
CA LEU A 96 -8.62 0.21 -0.12
C LEU A 96 -9.30 1.31 -0.95
N ASP A 97 -10.58 1.56 -0.73
CA ASP A 97 -11.31 2.64 -1.40
C ASP A 97 -10.68 4.00 -1.05
N ARG A 98 -10.33 4.22 0.23
CA ARG A 98 -9.60 5.43 0.65
C ARG A 98 -8.24 5.57 -0.03
N LEU A 99 -7.48 4.49 -0.20
CA LEU A 99 -6.20 4.52 -0.91
C LEU A 99 -6.39 4.89 -2.38
N ARG A 100 -7.35 4.24 -3.04
CA ARG A 100 -7.70 4.47 -4.45
C ARG A 100 -8.10 5.92 -4.67
N ASP A 101 -9.13 6.36 -3.94
CA ASP A 101 -9.82 7.61 -4.21
C ASP A 101 -9.07 8.82 -3.63
N GLY A 102 -8.37 8.63 -2.50
CA GLY A 102 -7.63 9.69 -1.81
C GLY A 102 -6.22 9.92 -2.34
N PHE A 103 -5.60 8.94 -3.02
CA PHE A 103 -4.21 9.05 -3.46
C PHE A 103 -3.98 8.52 -4.89
N LEU A 104 -4.34 7.27 -5.16
CA LEU A 104 -3.86 6.60 -6.39
C LEU A 104 -4.44 7.18 -7.68
N ILE A 105 -5.69 7.65 -7.70
CA ILE A 105 -6.28 8.30 -8.88
C ILE A 105 -5.49 9.56 -9.27
N TRP A 106 -5.18 10.41 -8.27
CA TRP A 106 -4.37 11.60 -8.49
C TRP A 106 -2.95 11.23 -8.91
N PHE A 107 -2.33 10.27 -8.22
CA PHE A 107 -0.94 9.90 -8.48
C PHE A 107 -0.75 9.21 -9.83
N GLN A 108 -1.74 8.43 -10.29
CA GLN A 108 -1.76 7.84 -11.63
C GLN A 108 -1.67 8.94 -12.71
N THR A 109 -2.31 10.09 -12.49
CA THR A 109 -2.27 11.21 -13.44
C THR A 109 -0.85 11.76 -13.57
N ILE A 110 -0.12 11.86 -12.46
CA ILE A 110 1.29 12.24 -12.43
C ILE A 110 2.15 11.18 -13.12
N ALA A 111 1.99 9.91 -12.74
CA ALA A 111 2.76 8.81 -13.33
C ALA A 111 2.63 8.77 -14.86
N LYS A 112 1.41 8.98 -15.39
CA LYS A 112 1.15 9.08 -16.84
C LYS A 112 1.84 10.29 -17.47
N ALA A 113 1.77 11.46 -16.84
CA ALA A 113 2.40 12.68 -17.37
C ALA A 113 3.92 12.56 -17.51
N PHE A 114 4.57 11.88 -16.57
CA PHE A 114 6.03 11.68 -16.55
C PHE A 114 6.50 10.38 -17.23
N ARG A 115 5.57 9.57 -17.78
CA ARG A 115 5.82 8.25 -18.38
C ARG A 115 6.55 7.30 -17.42
N TRP A 116 6.12 7.30 -16.17
CA TRP A 116 6.79 6.65 -15.06
C TRP A 116 6.35 5.20 -14.83
N GLN A 117 5.36 4.69 -15.56
CA GLN A 117 4.66 3.43 -15.23
C GLN A 117 5.58 2.21 -15.18
N ALA A 118 6.49 2.05 -16.14
CA ALA A 118 7.41 0.92 -16.16
C ALA A 118 8.37 0.92 -14.98
N HIS A 119 8.84 2.11 -14.58
CA HIS A 119 9.73 2.30 -13.43
C HIS A 119 8.96 2.11 -12.12
N ALA A 120 7.75 2.67 -12.00
CA ALA A 120 6.85 2.45 -10.87
C ALA A 120 6.60 0.96 -10.63
N ARG A 121 6.24 0.21 -11.68
CA ARG A 121 6.01 -1.25 -11.62
C ARG A 121 7.20 -2.02 -11.01
N LEU A 122 8.42 -1.69 -11.43
CA LEU A 122 9.62 -2.36 -10.91
C LEU A 122 9.86 -2.02 -9.43
N ASN A 123 9.74 -0.75 -9.05
CA ASN A 123 9.97 -0.34 -7.67
C ASN A 123 8.92 -0.93 -6.70
N TYR A 124 7.64 -0.98 -7.09
CA TYR A 124 6.60 -1.58 -6.26
C TYR A 124 6.73 -3.08 -6.09
N ARG A 125 7.19 -3.80 -7.12
CA ARG A 125 7.50 -5.23 -6.99
C ARG A 125 8.64 -5.47 -6.03
N ILE A 126 9.69 -4.65 -6.07
CA ILE A 126 10.80 -4.76 -5.11
C ILE A 126 10.28 -4.55 -3.68
N VAL A 127 9.42 -3.55 -3.45
CA VAL A 127 8.82 -3.34 -2.12
C VAL A 127 8.03 -4.57 -1.66
N GLN A 128 7.22 -5.17 -2.55
CA GLN A 128 6.48 -6.39 -2.23
C GLN A 128 7.40 -7.58 -1.92
N ASP A 129 8.57 -7.66 -2.54
CA ASP A 129 9.55 -8.71 -2.27
C ASP A 129 10.23 -8.49 -0.92
N VAL A 130 10.74 -7.27 -0.68
CA VAL A 130 11.43 -6.90 0.56
C VAL A 130 10.53 -7.04 1.78
N ILE A 131 9.25 -6.65 1.69
CA ILE A 131 8.35 -6.68 2.86
C ILE A 131 8.17 -8.10 3.44
N ARG A 132 8.37 -9.14 2.63
CA ARG A 132 8.25 -10.55 3.05
C ARG A 132 9.37 -10.98 3.99
N HIS A 133 10.46 -10.23 4.07
CA HIS A 133 11.54 -10.51 5.02
C HIS A 133 11.24 -9.98 6.43
N TYR A 134 10.28 -9.05 6.55
CA TYR A 134 9.95 -8.36 7.81
C TYR A 134 8.63 -8.83 8.44
N LEU A 135 7.78 -9.48 7.66
CA LEU A 135 6.42 -9.85 8.05
C LEU A 135 6.21 -11.38 7.99
N THR A 136 5.30 -11.89 8.82
CA THR A 136 4.85 -13.28 8.70
C THR A 136 3.99 -13.47 7.45
N PRO A 137 3.78 -14.71 6.97
CA PRO A 137 2.91 -14.96 5.83
C PRO A 137 1.49 -14.38 5.98
N GLU A 138 0.92 -14.41 7.19
CA GLU A 138 -0.40 -13.86 7.50
C GLU A 138 -0.41 -12.32 7.41
N GLU A 139 0.62 -11.67 7.94
CA GLU A 139 0.80 -10.22 7.87
C GLU A 139 1.01 -9.76 6.42
N VAL A 140 1.83 -10.49 5.65
CA VAL A 140 2.02 -10.27 4.22
C VAL A 140 0.69 -10.38 3.49
N ALA A 141 -0.11 -11.41 3.75
CA ALA A 141 -1.39 -11.62 3.08
C ALA A 141 -2.37 -10.45 3.30
N ILE A 142 -2.29 -9.78 4.45
CA ILE A 142 -3.17 -8.66 4.79
C ILE A 142 -2.70 -7.33 4.17
N ILE A 143 -1.40 -7.07 4.03
CA ILE A 143 -0.91 -5.84 3.40
C ILE A 143 -0.83 -5.91 1.86
N LEU A 144 -0.63 -7.11 1.31
CA LEU A 144 -0.40 -7.30 -0.12
C LEU A 144 -1.50 -6.68 -1.02
N PRO A 145 -2.81 -6.69 -0.67
CA PRO A 145 -3.83 -6.00 -1.46
C PRO A 145 -3.57 -4.50 -1.67
N ALA A 146 -2.98 -3.80 -0.69
CA ALA A 146 -2.65 -2.38 -0.84
C ALA A 146 -1.53 -2.17 -1.87
N PHE A 147 -0.45 -2.96 -1.78
CA PHE A 147 0.65 -2.91 -2.73
C PHE A 147 0.25 -3.36 -4.15
N GLN A 148 -0.64 -4.35 -4.25
CA GLN A 148 -1.16 -4.80 -5.55
C GLN A 148 -2.04 -3.73 -6.20
N LEU A 149 -2.84 -3.01 -5.41
CA LEU A 149 -3.64 -1.90 -5.92
C LEU A 149 -2.74 -0.77 -6.45
N GLU A 150 -1.67 -0.44 -5.73
CA GLU A 150 -0.65 0.51 -6.19
C GLU A 150 0.02 0.07 -7.49
N ASP A 151 0.52 -1.18 -7.58
CA ASP A 151 1.15 -1.72 -8.80
C ASP A 151 0.18 -1.71 -9.99
N MET A 152 -1.07 -2.12 -9.77
CA MET A 152 -2.10 -2.12 -10.81
C MET A 152 -2.40 -0.71 -11.32
N MET A 153 -2.55 0.27 -10.41
CA MET A 153 -2.96 1.62 -10.79
C MET A 153 -1.82 2.48 -11.34
N LEU A 154 -0.59 2.27 -10.87
CA LEU A 154 0.55 3.13 -11.19
C LEU A 154 1.50 2.49 -12.20
N GLY A 155 1.59 1.16 -12.18
CA GLY A 155 2.38 0.38 -13.13
C GLY A 155 1.62 0.00 -14.40
N GLY A 156 0.29 0.15 -14.43
CA GLY A 156 -0.60 -0.17 -15.55
C GLY A 156 -0.60 0.82 -16.72
#